data_AF-A0A2P5ED53-F1
#
_entry.id   AF-A0A2P5ED53-F1
#
_cell.length_a   1.000
_cell.length_b   1.000
_cell.length_c   1.000
_cell.angle_alpha   90.00
_cell.angle_beta   90.00
_cell.angle_gamma   90.00
#
_symmetry.space_group_name_H-M   'P 1'
#
loop_
_entity.id
_entity.type
_entity.pdbx_description
1 polymer ?
#
loop_
_entity_poly.entity_id
_entity_poly.type
_entity_poly.pdbx_seq_one_letter_code
_entity_poly.pdbx_strand_id
1 'polypeptide(L)' 'QAPPSGRLKLNVDASVRTSEGRIGTGGVIRDHWRVVVATFSKTLVGKFSVDDVETFVVREGVSVYLIPSV' A
#
# COMPACT_ATOMS: atom_id res chain seq x y z
N GLN A 1 -14.52 6.05 5.39
CA GLN A 1 -14.46 6.28 6.85
C GLN A 1 -13.13 6.92 7.22
N ALA A 2 -13.16 8.00 8.00
CA ALA A 2 -11.96 8.67 8.53
C ALA A 2 -11.47 7.96 9.80
N PRO A 3 -10.15 7.88 10.05
CA PRO A 3 -9.62 7.37 11.31
C PRO A 3 -9.93 8.33 12.47
N PRO A 4 -9.87 7.87 13.73
CA PRO A 4 -9.88 8.75 14.89
C PRO A 4 -8.75 9.79 14.86
N SER A 5 -8.93 10.92 15.54
CA SER A 5 -7.88 11.94 15.70
C SER A 5 -6.61 11.32 16.30
N GLY A 6 -5.45 11.78 15.83
CA GLY A 6 -4.15 11.23 16.20
C GLY A 6 -3.82 9.87 15.56
N ARG A 7 -4.67 9.34 14.68
CA ARG A 7 -4.40 8.12 13.90
C ARG A 7 -4.38 8.39 12.41
N LEU A 8 -3.71 7.50 11.70
CA LEU A 8 -3.69 7.45 10.24
C LEU A 8 -4.45 6.23 9.75
N LYS A 9 -5.02 6.34 8.55
CA LYS A 9 -5.62 5.23 7.82
C LYS A 9 -4.78 4.92 6.59
N LEU A 10 -4.26 3.70 6.54
CA LEU A 10 -3.65 3.13 5.35
C LEU A 10 -4.71 2.32 4.61
N ASN A 11 -5.03 2.70 3.37
CA ASN A 11 -5.75 1.84 2.43
C ASN A 11 -4.73 1.33 1.40
N VAL A 12 -4.75 0.03 1.14
CA VAL A 12 -3.88 -0.62 0.16
C VAL A 12 -4.72 -1.38 -0.86
N ASP A 13 -4.13 -1.63 -2.02
CA ASP A 13 -4.68 -2.51 -3.03
C ASP A 13 -3.55 -3.18 -3.82
N ALA A 14 -3.84 -4.37 -4.33
CA ALA A 14 -2.93 -5.17 -5.13
C ALA A 14 -3.61 -5.69 -6.39
N SER A 15 -2.84 -5.74 -7.47
CA SER A 15 -3.27 -6.33 -8.74
C SER A 15 -2.25 -7.35 -9.20
N VAL A 16 -2.71 -8.56 -9.51
CA VAL A 16 -1.86 -9.65 -9.98
C VAL A 16 -2.24 -10.01 -11.42
N ARG A 17 -1.28 -9.84 -12.35
CA ARG A 17 -1.42 -10.24 -13.76
C ARG A 17 -0.56 -11.46 -14.02
N THR A 18 -1.09 -12.63 -13.69
CA THR A 18 -0.37 -13.92 -13.72
C THR A 18 0.19 -14.27 -15.11
N SER A 19 -0.56 -13.96 -16.17
CA SER A 19 -0.13 -14.17 -17.57
C SER A 19 1.06 -13.29 -17.97
N GLU A 20 1.14 -12.08 -17.42
CA GLU A 20 2.22 -11.13 -17.68
C GLU A 20 3.39 -11.27 -16.69
N GLY A 21 3.22 -12.03 -15.61
CA GLY A 21 4.19 -12.09 -14.51
C GLY A 21 4.42 -10.72 -13.86
N ARG A 22 3.38 -9.89 -13.79
CA ARG A 22 3.44 -8.53 -13.25
C ARG A 22 2.47 -8.34 -12.11
N ILE A 23 2.89 -7.55 -11.14
CA ILE A 23 2.11 -7.22 -9.97
C ILE A 23 2.16 -5.70 -9.78
N GLY A 24 0.99 -5.08 -9.68
CA GLY A 24 0.87 -3.68 -9.27
C GLY A 24 0.47 -3.62 -7.80
N THR A 25 1.18 -2.83 -6.99
CA THR A 25 0.81 -2.55 -5.61
C THR A 25 0.68 -1.05 -5.40
N GLY A 26 -0.21 -0.65 -4.50
CA GLY A 26 -0.36 0.74 -4.15
C GLY A 26 -1.07 0.97 -2.83
N GLY A 27 -0.91 2.18 -2.31
CA GLY A 27 -1.60 2.57 -1.10
C GLY A 27 -1.64 4.06 -0.88
N VAL A 28 -2.61 4.46 -0.06
CA VAL A 28 -2.86 5.85 0.32
C VAL A 28 -3.00 5.93 1.83
N ILE A 29 -2.19 6.80 2.43
CA ILE A 29 -2.25 7.12 3.85
C ILE A 29 -3.01 8.43 4.02
N ARG A 30 -3.99 8.45 4.92
CA ARG A 30 -4.81 9.64 5.20
C ARG A 30 -4.94 9.91 6.68
N ASP A 31 -5.10 11.18 7.03
CA ASP A 31 -5.41 11.60 8.40
C ASP A 31 -6.92 11.63 8.68
N HIS A 32 -7.29 12.08 9.87
CA HIS A 32 -8.68 12.20 10.32
C HIS A 32 -9.46 13.34 9.64
N TRP A 33 -8.77 14.36 9.09
CA TRP A 33 -9.37 15.36 8.21
C TRP A 33 -9.55 14.86 6.77
N ARG A 34 -9.22 13.58 6.52
CA ARG A 34 -9.26 12.91 5.21
C ARG A 34 -8.24 13.47 4.23
N VAL A 35 -7.25 14.21 4.70
CA VAL A 35 -6.13 14.70 3.90
C VAL A 35 -5.21 13.53 3.59
N VAL A 36 -4.77 13.43 2.33
CA VAL A 36 -3.77 12.45 1.92
C VAL A 36 -2.40 12.93 2.37
N VAL A 37 -1.76 12.16 3.25
CA VAL A 37 -0.44 12.50 3.80
C VAL A 37 0.70 11.84 3.02
N ALA A 38 0.43 10.67 2.43
CA ALA A 38 1.39 9.95 1.61
C ALA A 38 0.67 8.99 0.64
N THR A 39 1.32 8.71 -0.47
CA THR A 39 0.90 7.71 -1.46
C THR A 39 2.09 6.93 -1.95
N PHE A 40 1.89 5.66 -2.29
CA PHE A 40 2.89 4.88 -2.99
C PHE A 40 2.26 4.02 -4.08
N SER A 41 3.06 3.73 -5.10
CA SER A 41 2.73 2.76 -6.13
C SER A 41 4.02 2.10 -6.61
N LYS A 42 3.98 0.78 -6.79
CA LYS A 42 5.11 0.00 -7.29
C LYS A 42 4.61 -1.05 -8.29
N THR A 43 5.44 -1.37 -9.27
CA THR A 43 5.26 -2.54 -10.12
C THR A 43 6.37 -3.53 -9.81
N LEU A 44 6.00 -4.76 -9.50
CA LEU A 44 6.92 -5.86 -9.26
C LEU A 44 6.83 -6.85 -10.42
N VAL A 45 7.96 -7.46 -10.75
CA VAL A 45 8.03 -8.58 -11.69
C VAL A 45 8.08 -9.85 -10.88
N GLY A 46 7.16 -10.78 -11.14
CA GLY A 46 7.07 -12.04 -10.43
C GLY A 46 5.70 -12.68 -10.52
N LYS A 47 5.61 -13.90 -10.00
CA LYS A 47 4.36 -14.66 -9.89
C LYS A 47 4.17 -15.02 -8.43
N PHE A 48 3.28 -14.28 -7.77
CA PHE A 48 2.90 -14.48 -6.38
C PHE A 48 1.40 -14.77 -6.32
N SER A 49 0.96 -15.43 -5.25
CA SER A 49 -0.48 -15.55 -5.00
C SER A 49 -1.07 -14.19 -4.68
N VAL A 50 -2.39 -14.04 -4.85
CA VAL A 50 -3.08 -12.78 -4.47
C VAL A 50 -2.86 -12.51 -2.98
N ASP A 51 -2.98 -13.52 -2.13
CA ASP A 51 -2.82 -13.40 -0.67
C ASP A 51 -1.42 -12.92 -0.26
N ASP A 52 -0.37 -13.42 -0.93
CA ASP A 52 1.01 -12.99 -0.68
C ASP A 52 1.18 -11.51 -1.05
N VAL A 53 0.60 -11.08 -2.17
CA VAL A 53 0.72 -9.69 -2.63
C VAL A 53 -0.08 -8.73 -1.75
N GLU A 54 -1.28 -9.12 -1.32
CA GLU A 54 -2.08 -8.35 -0.35
C GLU A 54 -1.33 -8.16 0.97
N THR A 55 -0.71 -9.23 1.48
CA THR A 55 0.11 -9.17 2.70
C THR A 55 1.34 -8.27 2.49
N PHE A 56 1.99 -8.40 1.32
CA PHE A 56 3.15 -7.59 0.97
C PHE A 56 2.82 -6.10 0.89
N VAL A 57 1.71 -5.70 0.27
CA VAL A 57 1.34 -4.28 0.12
C VAL A 57 0.99 -3.63 1.47
N VAL A 58 0.38 -4.37 2.40
CA VAL A 58 0.18 -3.91 3.78
C VAL A 58 1.52 -3.63 4.46
N ARG A 59 2.48 -4.58 4.38
CA ARG A 59 3.83 -4.41 4.95
C ARG A 59 4.53 -3.18 4.38
N GLU A 60 4.52 -3.02 3.07
CA GLU A 60 5.15 -1.87 2.41
C GLU A 60 4.52 -0.54 2.84
N GLY A 61 3.19 -0.47 2.93
CA GLY A 61 2.51 0.74 3.37
C GLY A 61 2.87 1.16 4.80
N VAL A 62 3.15 0.19 5.69
CA VAL A 62 3.66 0.47 7.04
C VAL A 62 5.11 0.98 6.99
N SER A 63 5.97 0.34 6.18
CA SER A 63 7.37 0.76 6.02
C SER A 63 7.52 2.17 5.43
N VAL A 64 6.70 2.54 4.44
CA VAL A 64 6.70 3.89 3.83
C VAL A 64 6.49 5.00 4.87
N TYR A 65 5.74 4.72 5.94
CA TYR A 65 5.51 5.70 7.00
C TYR A 65 6.60 5.69 8.07
N LEU A 66 7.11 4.51 8.44
CA LEU A 66 8.05 4.37 9.54
C LEU A 66 9.50 4.72 9.16
N ILE A 67 9.83 4.67 7.88
CA ILE A 67 11.17 4.98 7.39
C ILE A 67 11.07 6.22 6.51
N PRO A 68 11.49 7.42 7.00
CA PRO A 68 11.63 8.57 6.14
C PRO A 68 12.60 8.17 5.01
N SER A 69 12.15 8.33 3.77
CA SER A 69 13.04 8.13 2.61
C SER A 69 14.17 9.13 2.73
N VAL A 70 15.38 8.63 2.96
CA VAL A 70 16.66 9.37 2.90
C VAL A 70 17.01 9.73 1.47
#